data_AF-A0A2V9SRR4-F1
#
_entry.id   AF-A0A2V9SRR4-F1
#
_cell.length_a   1.000
_cell.length_b   1.000
_cell.length_c   1.000
_cell.angle_alpha   90.00
_cell.angle_beta   90.00
_cell.angle_gamma   90.00
#
_symmetry.space_group_name_H-M   'P 1'
#
loop_
_entity.id
_entity.type
_entity.pdbx_description
1 polymer ?
#
loop_
_entity_poly.entity_id
_entity_poly.type
_entity_poly.pdbx_seq_one_letter_code
_entity_poly.pdbx_strand_id
1 'polypeptide(L)'
;MPHDVHRFYGAGDLHFVTFSCHQRQPLLSDARGRDLLLEILERVRRRYRLVVLGYVVMPEHLHLLLSEPQRETLSTVVQALKLGFVRSMGNSGKSLIPRSRKGGRTWGTQQRFWQSRF
;
A
#
# COMPACT_ATOMS: atom_id res chain seq x y z
N MET A 1 15.96 7.50 7.53
CA MET A 1 15.89 8.20 6.24
C MET A 1 16.81 9.40 6.38
N PRO A 2 17.65 9.72 5.39
CA PRO A 2 18.41 10.97 5.41
C PRO A 2 17.43 12.13 5.49
N HIS A 3 17.76 13.17 6.26
CA HIS A 3 16.85 14.27 6.57
C HIS A 3 16.58 15.19 5.38
N ASP A 4 17.43 15.13 4.33
CA ASP A 4 17.41 16.08 3.20
C ASP A 4 16.97 15.47 1.86
N VAL A 5 16.23 14.36 1.88
CA VAL A 5 15.69 13.77 0.63
C VAL A 5 14.41 14.48 0.23
N HIS A 6 14.47 15.25 -0.86
CA HIS A 6 13.32 15.91 -1.47
C HIS A 6 12.73 15.01 -2.57
N ARG A 7 11.40 14.87 -2.57
CA ARG A 7 10.66 14.14 -3.61
C ARG A 7 10.13 15.15 -4.61
N PHE A 8 10.58 15.04 -5.85
CA PHE A 8 10.10 15.85 -6.97
C PHE A 8 9.02 15.06 -7.74
N TYR A 9 8.03 15.79 -8.25
CA TYR A 9 6.89 15.25 -9.00
C TYR A 9 6.55 16.20 -10.15
N GLY A 10 5.89 15.69 -11.20
CA GLY A 10 5.30 16.52 -12.27
C GLY A 10 6.11 16.54 -13.57
N ALA A 11 7.13 15.68 -13.70
CA ALA A 11 7.92 15.54 -14.93
C ALA A 11 7.31 14.54 -15.92
N GLY A 12 6.20 13.87 -15.58
CA GLY A 12 5.60 12.81 -16.39
C GLY A 12 6.32 11.47 -16.32
N ASP A 13 7.18 11.30 -15.31
CA ASP A 13 8.04 10.11 -15.16
C ASP A 13 7.25 8.82 -14.90
N LEU A 14 7.91 7.70 -15.18
CA LEU A 14 7.47 6.39 -14.74
C LEU A 14 8.10 6.06 -13.39
N HIS A 15 7.29 5.54 -12.48
CA HIS A 15 7.68 5.23 -11.12
C HIS A 15 7.59 3.73 -10.86
N PHE A 16 8.73 3.13 -10.53
CA PHE A 16 8.78 1.76 -10.03
C PHE A 16 8.62 1.75 -8.50
N VAL A 17 7.49 1.26 -8.03
CA VAL A 17 7.13 1.24 -6.61
C VAL A 17 7.10 -0.19 -6.10
N THR A 18 7.75 -0.41 -4.97
CA THR A 18 7.73 -1.68 -4.27
C THR A 18 7.35 -1.48 -2.80
N PHE A 19 6.61 -2.43 -2.24
CA PHE A 19 6.44 -2.49 -0.79
C PHE A 19 6.14 -3.91 -0.32
N SER A 20 6.63 -4.20 0.88
CA SER A 20 6.57 -5.53 1.48
C SER A 20 5.54 -5.62 2.59
N CYS A 21 5.02 -6.81 2.79
CA CYS A 21 4.33 -7.22 4.01
C CYS A 21 5.27 -7.10 5.21
N HIS A 22 4.69 -6.91 6.39
CA HIS A 22 5.45 -6.73 7.61
C HIS A 22 6.34 -7.95 7.89
N GLN A 23 7.60 -7.71 8.23
CA GLN A 23 8.61 -8.75 8.45
C GLN A 23 8.74 -9.74 7.27
N ARG A 24 8.34 -9.34 6.06
CA ARG A 24 8.30 -10.21 4.87
C ARG A 24 7.46 -11.47 5.06
N GLN A 25 6.45 -11.41 5.94
CA GLN A 25 5.51 -12.51 6.06
C GLN A 25 4.72 -12.69 4.75
N PRO A 26 4.40 -13.93 4.35
CA PRO A 26 3.75 -14.22 3.07
C PRO A 26 2.23 -13.97 3.14
N LEU A 27 1.83 -12.76 3.56
CA LEU A 27 0.44 -12.40 3.84
C LEU A 27 -0.45 -12.23 2.59
N LEU A 28 0.14 -12.28 1.39
CA LEU A 28 -0.54 -12.27 0.09
C LEU A 28 -0.55 -13.66 -0.57
N SER A 29 -0.36 -14.74 0.20
CA SER A 29 -0.43 -16.11 -0.32
C SER A 29 -1.84 -16.54 -0.72
N ASP A 30 -2.87 -15.98 -0.07
CA ASP A 30 -4.27 -16.29 -0.36
C ASP A 30 -4.72 -15.63 -1.66
N ALA A 31 -5.37 -16.39 -2.54
CA ALA A 31 -5.88 -15.89 -3.82
C ALA A 31 -6.88 -14.75 -3.62
N ARG A 32 -7.81 -14.88 -2.67
CA ARG A 32 -8.81 -13.85 -2.38
C ARG A 32 -8.19 -12.55 -1.90
N GLY A 33 -7.12 -12.63 -1.11
CA GLY A 33 -6.34 -11.46 -0.71
C GLY A 33 -5.70 -10.74 -1.90
N ARG A 34 -5.17 -11.49 -2.86
CA ARG A 34 -4.62 -10.91 -4.10
C ARG A 34 -5.70 -10.29 -4.97
N ASP A 35 -6.84 -10.95 -5.13
CA ASP A 35 -7.97 -10.43 -5.92
C ASP A 35 -8.48 -9.11 -5.32
N LEU A 36 -8.67 -9.07 -3.99
CA LEU A 36 -9.04 -7.86 -3.27
C LEU A 36 -8.02 -6.72 -3.46
N LEU A 37 -6.73 -7.04 -3.42
CA LEU A 37 -5.68 -6.05 -3.68
C LEU A 37 -5.79 -5.47 -5.10
N LEU A 38 -6.03 -6.32 -6.10
CA LEU A 38 -6.17 -5.89 -7.49
C LEU A 38 -7.44 -5.05 -7.71
N GLU A 39 -8.55 -5.40 -7.07
CA GLU A 39 -9.76 -4.57 -7.08
C GLU A 39 -9.49 -3.17 -6.53
N ILE A 40 -8.76 -3.09 -5.42
CA ILE A 40 -8.43 -1.81 -4.77
C ILE A 40 -7.43 -1.03 -5.62
N LEU A 41 -6.46 -1.70 -6.23
CA LEU A 41 -5.53 -1.09 -7.19
C LEU A 41 -6.31 -0.46 -8.35
N GLU A 42 -7.31 -1.14 -8.91
CA GLU A 42 -8.14 -0.59 -9.98
C GLU A 42 -8.97 0.62 -9.52
N ARG A 43 -9.55 0.56 -8.32
CA ARG A 43 -10.27 1.72 -7.73
C ARG A 43 -9.34 2.92 -7.55
N VAL A 44 -8.13 2.69 -7.05
CA VAL A 44 -7.08 3.73 -6.87
C VAL A 44 -6.65 4.28 -8.23
N ARG A 45 -6.39 3.40 -9.22
CA ARG A 45 -6.00 3.80 -10.58
C ARG A 45 -7.00 4.76 -11.19
N ARG A 46 -8.30 4.43 -11.12
CA ARG A 46 -9.40 5.29 -11.62
C ARG A 46 -9.49 6.60 -10.83
N ARG A 47 -9.43 6.54 -9.50
CA ARG A 47 -9.58 7.71 -8.62
C ARG A 47 -8.51 8.77 -8.87
N TYR A 48 -7.25 8.34 -8.97
CA TYR A 48 -6.09 9.22 -9.10
C TYR A 48 -5.65 9.43 -10.56
N ARG A 49 -6.34 8.80 -11.52
CA ARG A 49 -6.09 8.93 -12.97
C ARG A 49 -4.63 8.70 -13.30
N LEU A 50 -4.13 7.54 -12.92
CA LEU A 50 -2.80 7.06 -13.28
C LEU A 50 -2.90 5.85 -14.20
N VAL A 51 -1.80 5.53 -14.86
CA VAL A 51 -1.66 4.32 -15.67
C VAL A 51 -0.87 3.29 -14.87
N VAL A 52 -1.36 2.06 -14.83
CA VAL A 52 -0.60 0.90 -14.34
C VAL A 52 -0.03 0.22 -15.57
N LEU A 53 1.28 0.33 -15.78
CA LEU A 53 1.95 -0.29 -16.93
C LEU A 53 2.25 -1.76 -16.67
N GLY A 54 2.49 -2.12 -15.40
CA GLY A 54 2.74 -3.50 -15.00
C GLY A 54 2.67 -3.66 -13.50
N TYR A 55 2.37 -4.87 -13.04
CA TYR A 55 2.39 -5.22 -11.62
C TYR A 55 2.74 -6.70 -11.44
N VAL A 56 3.34 -7.01 -10.29
CA VAL A 56 3.54 -8.38 -9.82
C VAL A 56 3.18 -8.44 -8.34
N VAL A 57 2.32 -9.39 -7.97
CA VAL A 57 1.95 -9.65 -6.57
C VAL A 57 2.62 -10.94 -6.12
N MET A 58 3.66 -10.81 -5.29
CA MET A 58 4.36 -11.92 -4.65
C MET A 58 3.73 -12.19 -3.27
N PRO A 59 3.93 -13.37 -2.68
CA PRO A 59 3.35 -13.69 -1.37
C PRO A 59 3.71 -12.70 -0.25
N GLU A 60 4.90 -12.12 -0.27
CA GLU A 60 5.44 -11.23 0.78
C GLU A 60 5.57 -9.75 0.37
N HIS A 61 5.40 -9.41 -0.91
CA HIS A 61 5.59 -8.05 -1.41
C HIS A 61 4.94 -7.86 -2.78
N LEU A 62 4.90 -6.62 -3.26
CA LEU A 62 4.46 -6.35 -4.62
C LEU A 62 5.32 -5.31 -5.33
N HIS A 63 5.30 -5.37 -6.65
CA HIS A 63 5.98 -4.46 -7.57
C HIS A 63 4.96 -3.78 -8.48
N LEU A 64 5.05 -2.48 -8.66
CA LEU A 64 4.21 -1.68 -9.56
C LEU A 64 5.08 -0.82 -10.45
N LEU A 65 4.74 -0.76 -11.73
CA LEU A 65 5.22 0.24 -12.67
C LEU A 65 4.07 1.19 -13.00
N LEU A 66 4.15 2.43 -12.54
CA LEU A 66 3.08 3.41 -12.58
C LEU A 66 3.50 4.66 -13.35
N SER A 67 2.58 5.28 -14.08
CA SER A 67 2.77 6.68 -14.48
C SER A 67 2.62 7.61 -13.28
N GLU A 68 3.05 8.86 -13.43
CA GLU A 68 2.60 9.90 -12.51
C GLU A 68 1.06 10.00 -12.48
N PRO A 69 0.46 10.14 -11.28
CA PRO A 69 -0.96 10.39 -11.17
C PRO A 69 -1.30 11.81 -11.59
N GLN A 70 -2.40 11.99 -12.32
CA GLN A 70 -2.89 13.33 -12.67
C GLN A 70 -3.53 14.06 -11.47
N ARG A 71 -3.76 13.35 -10.36
CA ARG A 71 -4.32 13.88 -9.12
C ARG A 71 -3.46 13.43 -7.95
N GLU A 72 -3.10 14.38 -7.08
CA GLU A 72 -2.27 14.12 -5.88
C GLU A 72 -0.85 13.61 -6.22
N THR A 73 -0.08 13.29 -5.19
CA THR A 73 1.27 12.71 -5.34
C THR A 73 1.22 11.18 -5.39
N LEU A 74 2.28 10.57 -5.91
CA LEU A 74 2.47 9.11 -5.86
C LEU A 74 2.44 8.58 -4.42
N SER A 75 2.92 9.36 -3.45
CA SER A 75 2.87 8.99 -2.02
C SER A 75 1.43 8.83 -1.53
N THR A 76 0.55 9.76 -1.91
CA THR A 76 -0.87 9.68 -1.60
C THR A 76 -1.52 8.45 -2.22
N VAL A 77 -1.17 8.13 -3.48
CA VAL A 77 -1.66 6.93 -4.18
C VAL A 77 -1.26 5.65 -3.45
N VAL A 78 0.03 5.51 -3.10
CA VAL A 78 0.56 4.33 -2.39
C VAL A 78 -0.09 4.18 -1.01
N GLN A 79 -0.29 5.29 -0.30
CA GLN A 79 -0.98 5.29 0.99
C GLN A 79 -2.45 4.84 0.83
N ALA A 80 -3.16 5.37 -0.16
CA ALA A 80 -4.56 5.01 -0.42
C ALA A 80 -4.71 3.53 -0.75
N LEU A 81 -3.80 2.97 -1.54
CA LEU A 81 -3.75 1.53 -1.84
C LEU A 81 -3.54 0.69 -0.59
N LYS A 82 -2.47 0.97 0.18
CA LYS A 82 -2.13 0.23 1.40
C LYS A 82 -3.26 0.28 2.43
N LEU A 83 -3.84 1.46 2.65
CA LEU A 83 -4.90 1.66 3.63
C LEU A 83 -6.23 1.06 3.17
N GLY A 84 -6.58 1.21 1.88
CA GLY A 84 -7.78 0.62 1.30
C GLY A 84 -7.79 -0.90 1.46
N PHE A 85 -6.64 -1.52 1.23
CA PHE A 85 -6.46 -2.97 1.41
C PHE A 85 -6.69 -3.42 2.86
N VAL A 86 -6.01 -2.78 3.81
CA VAL A 86 -6.16 -3.09 5.25
C VAL A 86 -7.59 -2.91 5.73
N ARG A 87 -8.27 -1.83 5.32
CA ARG A 87 -9.67 -1.58 5.68
C ARG A 87 -10.62 -2.62 5.12
N SER A 88 -10.39 -3.05 3.88
CA SER A 88 -11.27 -4.02 3.21
C SER A 88 -11.10 -5.43 3.78
N MET A 89 -9.90 -5.79 4.25
CA MET A 89 -9.70 -7.05 5.00
C MET A 89 -10.40 -7.06 6.37
N GLY A 90 -10.45 -5.93 7.06
CA GLY A 90 -11.08 -5.80 8.38
C GLY A 90 -12.59 -6.12 8.36
N ASN A 91 -13.25 -5.90 7.22
CA ASN A 91 -14.66 -6.24 7.01
C ASN A 91 -14.90 -7.74 6.75
N SER A 92 -13.83 -8.54 6.58
CA SER A 92 -13.90 -9.99 6.29
C SER A 92 -13.65 -10.88 7.53
N GLY A 93 -13.79 -10.33 8.75
CA GLY A 93 -13.78 -11.10 10.00
C GLY A 93 -12.42 -11.24 10.70
N LYS A 94 -11.35 -10.61 10.21
CA LYS A 94 -10.06 -10.48 10.92
C LYS A 94 -9.73 -9.00 11.13
N SER A 95 -9.99 -8.51 12.34
CA SER A 95 -9.76 -7.12 12.73
C SER A 95 -8.26 -6.77 12.67
N LEU A 96 -7.85 -6.06 11.62
CA LEU A 96 -6.53 -5.45 11.48
C LEU A 96 -6.69 -3.92 11.38
N ILE A 97 -7.34 -3.30 12.37
CA ILE A 97 -7.57 -1.84 12.39
C ILE A 97 -6.35 -1.11 13.00
N PRO A 98 -5.77 -0.08 12.34
CA PRO A 98 -4.85 0.84 13.00
C PRO A 98 -5.65 1.86 13.82
N ARG A 99 -5.62 1.77 15.16
CA ARG A 99 -6.08 2.87 16.04
C ARG A 99 -5.04 3.98 16.07
N SER A 100 -5.53 5.21 15.91
CA SER A 100 -4.79 6.46 16.14
C SER A 100 -4.12 6.44 17.52
N ARG A 101 -2.86 6.90 17.58
CA ARG A 101 -2.03 6.99 18.79
C ARG A 101 -2.69 7.93 19.81
N LYS A 102 -3.43 7.36 20.76
CA LYS A 102 -3.69 7.98 22.06
C LYS A 102 -3.29 6.99 23.15
N GLY A 103 -2.19 7.33 23.84
CA GLY A 103 -1.88 6.99 25.23
C GLY A 103 -1.88 5.53 25.68
N GLY A 104 -0.74 5.08 26.22
CA GLY A 104 -0.72 4.15 27.34
C GLY A 104 -0.74 2.65 27.00
N ARG A 105 0.44 2.03 27.11
CA ARG A 105 0.72 0.63 27.47
C ARG A 105 -0.33 -0.43 27.10
N THR A 106 -0.09 -1.13 26.01
CA THR A 106 -0.57 -2.51 25.79
C THR A 106 0.54 -3.33 25.16
N TRP A 107 1.12 -4.27 25.90
CA TRP A 107 1.98 -5.32 25.36
C TRP A 107 1.06 -6.34 24.68
N GLY A 108 0.89 -6.17 23.37
CA GLY A 108 0.09 -7.03 22.51
C GLY A 108 0.41 -6.70 21.06
N THR A 109 0.85 -7.70 20.31
CA THR A 109 1.32 -7.60 18.92
C THR A 109 0.24 -6.99 18.00
N GLN A 110 0.29 -5.66 17.81
CA GLN A 110 -0.40 -5.01 16.70
C GLN A 110 0.20 -5.55 15.40
N GLN A 111 -0.46 -6.52 14.76
CA GLN A 111 -0.03 -7.06 13.48
C GLN A 111 -0.14 -5.95 12.41
N ARG A 112 0.97 -5.30 12.11
CA ARG A 112 1.08 -4.41 10.95
C ARG A 112 1.02 -5.31 9.72
N PHE A 113 0.14 -5.02 8.76
CA PHE A 113 0.12 -5.80 7.51
C PHE A 113 1.29 -5.42 6.60
N TRP A 114 1.53 -4.12 6.45
CA TRP A 114 2.61 -3.59 5.61
C TRP A 114 3.83 -3.22 6.44
N GLN A 115 5.02 -3.43 5.88
CA GLN A 115 6.25 -2.91 6.45
C GLN A 115 6.22 -1.38 6.44
N SER A 116 6.71 -0.76 7.53
CA SER A 116 6.85 0.69 7.64
C SER A 116 7.96 1.20 6.73
N ARG A 117 7.68 1.31 5.44
CA ARG A 117 8.50 1.97 4.44
C ARG A 117 7.59 2.60 3.39
N PHE A 118 7.54 3.92 3.41
CA PHE A 118 7.32 4.87 2.31
C PHE A 118 7.20 6.26 2.94
#